data_AF-A0A059EXL9-F1
#
_entry.id   AF-A0A059EXL9-F1
#
_cell.length_a   1.000
_cell.length_b   1.000
_cell.length_c   1.000
_cell.angle_alpha   90.00
_cell.angle_beta   90.00
_cell.angle_gamma   90.00
#
_symmetry.space_group_name_H-M   'P 1'
#
loop_
_entity.id
_entity.type
_entity.pdbx_description
1 polymer ?
#
loop_
_entity_poly.entity_id
_entity_poly.type
_entity_poly.pdbx_seq_one_letter_code
_entity_poly.pdbx_strand_id
1 'polypeptide(L)' 'MSKAVKLDLVLYFMILNLLRKSFKCQECGIDCKFVEFKRSLEGYAWGCYEASCLKYRKYYSIRKNAFSRGLTVL' A
#
# COMPACT_ATOMS: atom_id res chain seq x y z
N MET A 1 -5.86 14.84 -11.80
CA MET A 1 -4.83 13.84 -12.16
C MET A 1 -5.50 12.55 -12.60
N SER A 2 -5.08 12.00 -13.73
CA SER A 2 -5.56 10.70 -14.24
C SER A 2 -5.04 9.54 -13.38
N LYS A 3 -5.76 8.41 -13.40
CA LYS A 3 -5.40 7.18 -12.66
C LYS A 3 -3.99 6.68 -12.98
N ALA A 4 -3.61 6.69 -14.27
CA ALA A 4 -2.27 6.28 -14.72
C ALA A 4 -1.16 7.11 -14.05
N VAL A 5 -1.34 8.43 -13.96
CA VAL A 5 -0.36 9.34 -13.32
C VAL A 5 -0.21 9.03 -11.82
N LYS A 6 -1.31 8.70 -11.14
CA LYS A 6 -1.25 8.30 -9.72
C LYS A 6 -0.48 7.00 -9.52
N LEU A 7 -0.69 6.01 -10.39
CA LEU A 7 0.07 4.75 -10.35
C LEU A 7 1.56 4.99 -10.56
N ASP A 8 1.91 5.78 -11.57
CA ASP A 8 3.29 6.12 -11.90
C ASP A 8 4.02 6.75 -10.70
N LEU A 9 3.38 7.71 -10.03
CA LEU A 9 3.90 8.33 -8.81
C LEU A 9 4.11 7.32 -7.68
N VAL A 10 3.15 6.42 -7.45
CA VAL A 10 3.28 5.39 -6.41
C VAL A 10 4.45 4.46 -6.71
N LEU A 11 4.57 3.99 -7.96
CA LEU A 11 5.67 3.13 -8.38
C LEU A 11 7.02 3.86 -8.31
N TYR A 12 7.06 5.12 -8.71
CA TYR A 12 8.25 5.97 -8.60
C TYR A 12 8.71 6.11 -7.14
N PHE A 13 7.79 6.39 -6.21
CA PHE A 13 8.10 6.44 -4.79
C PHE A 13 8.54 5.09 -4.21
N MET A 14 8.03 3.97 -4.74
CA MET A 14 8.52 2.65 -4.39
C MET A 14 9.96 2.42 -4.89
N ILE A 15 10.28 2.84 -6.12
CA ILE A 15 11.64 2.75 -6.69
C ILE A 15 12.63 3.54 -5.83
N LEU A 16 12.24 4.76 -5.42
CA LEU A 16 13.01 5.61 -4.51
C LEU A 16 13.07 5.09 -3.06
N ASN A 17 12.46 3.94 -2.75
CA ASN A 17 12.34 3.35 -1.41
C ASN A 17 11.65 4.27 -0.38
N LEU A 18 10.87 5.25 -0.84
CA LEU A 18 10.04 6.12 0.01
C LEU A 18 8.75 5.40 0.41
N LEU A 19 8.24 4.55 -0.47
CA LEU A 19 7.20 3.56 -0.19
C LEU A 19 7.80 2.15 -0.24
N ARG A 20 7.23 1.22 0.54
CA ARG A 20 7.64 -0.18 0.46
C ARG A 20 7.16 -0.79 -0.85
N LYS A 21 8.00 -1.65 -1.45
CA LYS A 21 7.68 -2.46 -2.64
C LYS A 21 6.86 -3.71 -2.32
N SER A 22 6.82 -4.11 -1.04
CA SER A 22 6.06 -5.27 -0.56
C SER A 22 5.55 -5.01 0.86
N PHE A 23 4.48 -5.71 1.23
CA PHE A 23 3.86 -5.58 2.53
C PHE A 23 3.39 -6.95 3.01
N LYS A 24 3.83 -7.37 4.19
CA LYS A 24 3.32 -8.58 4.84
C LYS A 24 2.13 -8.25 5.73
N CYS A 25 1.08 -9.06 5.66
CA CYS A 25 -0.05 -8.95 6.57
C CYS A 25 0.44 -9.07 8.01
N GLN A 26 0.00 -8.15 8.88
CA GLN A 26 0.43 -8.15 10.29
C GLN A 26 -0.15 -9.32 11.11
N GLU A 27 -1.19 -10.01 10.62
CA GLU A 27 -1.76 -11.16 11.33
C GLU A 27 -1.22 -12.50 10.82
N CYS A 28 -1.24 -12.73 9.50
CA CYS A 28 -0.84 -14.01 8.93
C CYS A 28 0.60 -14.03 8.37
N GLY A 29 1.28 -12.89 8.29
CA GLY A 29 2.66 -12.78 7.80
C GLY A 29 2.82 -12.97 6.28
N ILE A 30 1.74 -13.30 5.56
CA ILE A 30 1.76 -13.54 4.11
C ILE A 30 1.81 -12.21 3.35
N ASP A 31 2.47 -12.25 2.19
CA ASP A 31 2.60 -11.09 1.31
C ASP A 31 1.23 -10.64 0.80
N CYS A 32 0.95 -9.36 0.98
CA CYS A 32 -0.26 -8.71 0.52
C CYS A 32 -0.11 -8.28 -0.93
N LYS A 33 -1.21 -8.29 -1.67
CA LYS A 33 -1.22 -7.86 -3.07
C LYS A 33 -1.36 -6.35 -3.14
N PHE A 34 -0.58 -5.71 -4.02
CA PHE A 34 -0.81 -4.32 -4.38
C PHE A 34 -2.05 -4.24 -5.27
N VAL A 35 -3.09 -3.53 -4.82
CA VAL A 35 -4.39 -3.49 -5.49
C VAL A 35 -4.96 -2.08 -5.51
N GLU A 36 -5.82 -1.82 -6.48
CA GLU A 36 -6.59 -0.59 -6.53
C GLU A 36 -7.56 -0.49 -5.35
N PHE A 37 -7.58 0.69 -4.74
CA PHE A 37 -8.46 0.99 -3.62
C PHE A 37 -8.90 2.45 -3.65
N LYS A 38 -10.04 2.69 -4.30
CA LYS A 38 -10.59 4.04 -4.55
C LYS A 38 -10.83 4.88 -3.29
N ARG A 39 -10.94 4.25 -2.12
CA ARG A 39 -11.13 4.94 -0.83
C ARG A 39 -9.82 5.49 -0.24
N SER A 40 -8.66 5.13 -0.79
CA SER A 40 -7.40 5.78 -0.46
C SER A 40 -7.17 7.01 -1.33
N LEU A 41 -6.46 8.02 -0.82
CA LEU A 41 -6.11 9.24 -1.55
C LEU A 41 -5.29 8.91 -2.82
N GLU A 42 -4.36 7.98 -2.67
CA GLU A 42 -3.49 7.47 -3.73
C GLU A 42 -4.23 6.58 -4.76
N GLY A 43 -5.36 5.99 -4.35
CA GLY A 43 -6.13 5.05 -5.16
C GLY A 43 -5.60 3.61 -5.13
N TYR A 44 -4.64 3.30 -4.27
CA TYR A 44 -3.98 1.99 -4.14
C TYR A 44 -3.79 1.60 -2.67
N ALA A 45 -3.76 0.29 -2.41
CA ALA A 45 -3.58 -0.29 -1.08
C ALA A 45 -2.92 -1.68 -1.16
N TRP A 46 -2.47 -2.18 -0.01
CA TRP A 46 -2.05 -3.57 0.17
C TRP A 46 -3.23 -4.40 0.66
N GLY A 47 -3.65 -5.43 -0.07
CA GLY A 47 -4.75 -6.31 0.29
C GLY A 47 -4.28 -7.69 0.73
N CYS A 48 -4.76 -8.19 1.88
CA CYS A 48 -4.52 -9.58 2.28
C CYS A 48 -5.54 -10.50 1.61
N TYR A 49 -5.07 -11.47 0.81
CA TYR A 49 -5.94 -12.43 0.11
C TYR A 49 -5.75 -13.88 0.60
N GLU A 50 -5.11 -14.06 1.75
CA GLU A 50 -5.04 -15.35 2.41
C GLU A 50 -6.40 -15.69 3.03
N ALA A 51 -7.04 -16.77 2.56
CA ALA A 51 -8.39 -17.16 3.00
C ALA A 51 -8.41 -17.59 4.47
N SER A 52 -7.31 -18.16 4.97
CA SER A 52 -7.16 -18.56 6.38
C SER A 52 -6.91 -17.38 7.33
N CYS A 53 -6.71 -16.16 6.81
CA CYS A 53 -6.39 -14.99 7.63
C CYS A 53 -7.63 -14.28 8.17
N LEU A 54 -7.60 -13.91 9.45
CA LEU A 54 -8.63 -13.08 10.10
C LEU A 54 -8.84 -11.70 9.45
N LYS A 55 -7.87 -11.24 8.64
CA LYS A 55 -7.93 -9.98 7.88
C LYS A 55 -8.06 -10.24 6.38
N TYR A 56 -8.57 -11.39 5.97
CA TYR A 56 -8.91 -11.66 4.56
C TYR A 56 -9.71 -10.49 3.96
N ARG A 57 -9.29 -10.03 2.78
CA ARG A 57 -9.79 -8.86 2.05
C ARG A 57 -9.76 -7.53 2.80
N LYS A 58 -8.98 -7.41 3.89
CA LYS A 58 -8.66 -6.10 4.46
C LYS A 58 -7.54 -5.44 3.69
N TYR A 59 -7.62 -4.11 3.67
CA TYR A 59 -6.70 -3.23 2.98
C TYR A 59 -5.83 -2.47 3.99
N TYR A 60 -4.57 -2.29 3.65
CA TYR A 60 -3.61 -1.49 4.39
C TYR A 60 -3.14 -0.34 3.48
N SER A 61 -2.98 0.86 4.04
CA SER A 61 -2.44 1.99 3.29
C SER A 61 -1.03 1.66 2.77
N ILE A 62 -0.73 2.10 1.54
CA ILE A 62 0.62 1.99 0.97
C ILE A 62 1.65 2.82 1.75
N ARG A 63 1.18 3.84 2.48
CA ARG A 63 1.98 4.67 3.40
C ARG A 63 2.25 3.98 4.75
N LYS A 64 1.62 2.83 5.03
CA LYS A 64 1.80 2.15 6.31
C LYS A 64 3.25 1.68 6.43
N ASN A 65 3.95 2.16 7.45
CA ASN A 65 5.39 1.93 7.66
C ASN A 65 6.28 2.42 6.51
N ALA A 66 5.79 3.38 5.70
CA ALA A 66 6.66 4.24 4.91
C ALA A 66 7.57 5.02 5.86
N PHE A 67 8.73 5.48 5.36
CA PHE A 67 9.68 6.25 6.14
C PHE A 67 9.10 7.64 6.48
N SER A 68 8.14 7.67 7.39
CA SER A 68 7.48 8.87 7.90
C SER A 68 7.79 9.04 9.39
N ARG A 69 9.06 8.89 9.77
CA ARG A 69 9.60 9.72 10.84
C ARG A 69 9.78 11.14 10.26
N GLY A 70 8.69 11.90 10.13
CA GLY A 70 8.77 13.36 9.98
C GLY A 70 8.18 14.04 8.73
N LEU A 71 7.24 13.45 7.98
CA LEU A 71 6.55 14.19 6.90
C LEU A 71 5.04 14.35 7.20
N THR A 72 4.73 15.28 8.10
CA THR A 72 3.38 15.83 8.34
C THR A 72 3.17 17.05 7.45
N VAL A 73 3.33 16.92 6.14
CA VAL A 73 2.85 17.91 5.16
C VAL A 73 2.87 17.23 3.80
N LEU A 74 1.68 16.93 3.27
CA LEU A 74 1.26 16.97 1.87
C LEU A 74 -0.17 16.42 1.75
#